data_AF-A0A3E4HIS6-F1
#
_entry.id   AF-A0A3E4HIS6-F1
#
_cell.length_a   1.000
_cell.length_b   1.000
_cell.length_c   1.000
_cell.angle_alpha   90.00
_cell.angle_beta   90.00
_cell.angle_gamma   90.00
#
_symmetry.space_group_name_H-M   'P 1'
#
loop_
_entity.id
_entity.type
_entity.pdbx_description
1 polymer ?
#
loop_
_entity_poly.entity_id
_entity_poly.type
_entity_poly.pdbx_seq_one_letter_code
_entity_poly.pdbx_strand_id
1 'polypeptide(L)'
;MGTSNIEISILKKRLELLEMKIGELNSINPEILNERLAKIEERLYVVKEMLTTEEASKYLGISQSQIYKLTMNMQIPHFKPKGKTIYFNRQELLRWMRKNHVVPAKQKNDK
;
A
#
# COMPACT_ATOMS: atom_id res chain seq x y z
N MET A 1 -59.07 11.35 23.20
CA MET A 1 -58.63 10.05 22.64
C MET A 1 -58.03 10.17 21.23
N GLY A 2 -58.59 10.96 20.30
CA GLY A 2 -58.07 11.05 18.91
C GLY A 2 -56.76 11.82 18.71
N THR A 3 -56.47 12.81 19.55
CA THR A 3 -55.28 13.69 19.44
C THR A 3 -53.97 12.96 19.74
N SER A 4 -53.93 12.14 20.80
CA SER A 4 -52.73 11.33 21.12
C SER A 4 -52.40 10.30 20.03
N ASN A 5 -53.40 9.74 19.34
CA ASN A 5 -53.16 8.82 18.23
C ASN A 5 -52.51 9.52 17.03
N ILE A 6 -52.87 10.78 16.78
CA ILE A 6 -52.27 11.62 15.73
C ILE A 6 -50.83 11.98 16.13
N GLU A 7 -50.58 12.37 17.38
CA GLU A 7 -49.23 12.65 17.89
C GLU A 7 -48.33 11.42 17.82
N ILE A 8 -48.82 10.25 18.21
CA ILE A 8 -48.10 8.97 18.11
C ILE A 8 -47.77 8.64 16.66
N SER A 9 -48.71 8.88 15.73
CA SER A 9 -48.48 8.65 14.30
C SER A 9 -47.40 9.59 13.73
N ILE A 10 -47.42 10.87 14.10
CA ILE A 10 -46.40 11.84 13.72
C ILE A 10 -45.02 11.42 14.25
N LEU A 11 -44.95 10.99 15.51
CA LEU A 11 -43.70 10.53 16.13
C LEU A 11 -43.15 9.28 15.43
N LYS A 12 -43.99 8.30 15.11
CA LYS A 12 -43.57 7.11 14.33
C LYS A 12 -42.96 7.48 12.99
N LYS A 13 -43.60 8.40 12.26
CA LYS A 13 -43.09 8.84 10.95
C LYS A 13 -41.75 9.59 11.07
N ARG A 14 -41.57 10.40 12.12
CA ARG A 14 -40.28 11.06 12.40
C ARG A 14 -39.20 10.05 12.79
N LEU A 15 -39.56 8.98 13.49
CA LEU A 15 -38.64 7.90 13.85
C LEU A 15 -38.18 7.11 12.61
N GLU A 16 -39.10 6.71 11.73
CA GLU A 16 -38.77 6.08 10.44
C GLU A 16 -37.79 6.94 9.62
N LEU A 17 -38.05 8.25 9.52
CA LEU A 17 -37.18 9.17 8.79
C LEU A 17 -35.78 9.27 9.43
N LEU A 18 -35.68 9.20 10.75
CA LEU A 18 -34.40 9.18 11.45
C LEU A 18 -33.64 7.86 11.20
N GLU A 19 -34.32 6.73 11.26
CA GLU A 19 -33.73 5.41 11.01
C GLU A 19 -33.18 5.31 9.57
N MET A 20 -33.95 5.78 8.58
CA MET A 20 -33.49 5.86 7.18
C MET A 20 -32.22 6.72 7.06
N LYS A 21 -32.22 7.89 7.70
CA LYS A 21 -31.10 8.85 7.61
C LYS A 21 -29.85 8.36 8.36
N ILE A 22 -30.01 7.64 9.46
CA ILE A 22 -28.92 6.94 10.15
C ILE A 22 -28.35 5.83 9.26
N GLY A 23 -29.20 5.10 8.53
CA GLY A 23 -28.78 4.12 7.52
C GLY A 23 -27.90 4.75 6.44
N GLU A 24 -28.26 5.93 5.95
CA GLU A 24 -27.48 6.69 4.95
C GLU A 24 -26.13 7.18 5.50
N LEU A 25 -26.05 7.57 6.78
CA LEU A 25 -24.82 8.06 7.40
C LEU A 25 -23.73 6.98 7.55
N ASN A 26 -24.10 5.70 7.61
CA ASN A 26 -23.17 4.56 7.67
C ASN A 26 -22.57 4.19 6.29
N SER A 27 -22.54 5.13 5.33
CA SER A 27 -22.09 4.92 3.94
C SER A 27 -20.67 4.36 3.79
N ILE A 28 -19.84 4.37 4.84
CA ILE A 28 -18.51 3.74 4.84
C ILE A 28 -18.39 2.87 6.08
N ASN A 29 -18.31 1.56 5.87
CA ASN A 29 -18.01 0.61 6.94
C ASN A 29 -16.60 0.94 7.50
N PRO A 30 -16.48 1.33 8.78
CA PRO A 30 -15.20 1.70 9.39
C PRO A 30 -14.17 0.58 9.33
N GLU A 31 -14.61 -0.69 9.32
CA GLU A 31 -13.72 -1.84 9.20
C GLU A 31 -13.01 -1.88 7.84
N ILE A 32 -13.75 -1.60 6.76
CA ILE A 32 -13.19 -1.54 5.40
C ILE A 32 -12.19 -0.38 5.28
N LEU A 33 -12.49 0.76 5.93
CA LEU A 33 -11.59 1.90 5.95
C LEU A 33 -10.29 1.56 6.68
N ASN A 34 -10.38 0.95 7.85
CA ASN A 34 -9.22 0.51 8.63
C ASN A 34 -8.35 -0.50 7.87
N GLU A 35 -8.97 -1.47 7.17
CA GLU A 35 -8.24 -2.42 6.34
C GLU A 35 -7.46 -1.72 5.21
N ARG A 36 -8.06 -0.73 4.57
CA ARG A 36 -7.39 0.07 3.54
C ARG A 36 -6.26 0.92 4.10
N LEU A 37 -6.45 1.51 5.29
CA LEU A 37 -5.41 2.28 5.97
C LEU A 37 -4.21 1.41 6.34
N ALA A 38 -4.44 0.23 6.92
CA ALA A 38 -3.38 -0.72 7.26
C ALA A 38 -2.54 -1.12 6.03
N LYS A 39 -3.19 -1.34 4.88
CA LYS A 39 -2.50 -1.62 3.60
C LYS A 39 -1.63 -0.46 3.11
N ILE A 40 -2.03 0.78 3.36
CA ILE A 40 -1.25 1.98 3.01
C ILE A 40 -0.06 2.11 3.95
N GLU A 41 -0.28 1.94 5.25
CA GLU A 41 0.77 1.99 6.27
C GLU A 41 1.86 0.95 6.01
N GLU A 42 1.49 -0.28 5.63
CA GLU A 42 2.44 -1.33 5.25
C GLU A 42 3.32 -0.94 4.06
N ARG A 43 2.89 0.00 3.21
CA ARG A 43 3.63 0.48 2.02
C ARG A 43 4.40 1.77 2.26
N LEU A 44 4.31 2.38 3.45
CA LEU A 44 5.04 3.60 3.78
C LEU A 44 6.56 3.42 3.71
N TYR A 45 7.09 2.19 3.78
CA TYR A 45 8.52 1.97 3.59
C TYR A 45 9.05 2.49 2.24
N VAL A 46 8.19 2.62 1.22
CA VAL A 46 8.58 3.10 -0.12
C VAL A 46 9.16 4.51 -0.06
N VAL A 47 8.76 5.34 0.91
CA VAL A 47 9.33 6.69 1.09
C VAL A 47 10.65 6.72 1.86
N LYS A 48 11.03 5.63 2.54
CA LYS A 48 12.33 5.53 3.24
C LYS A 48 13.50 5.50 2.26
N GLU A 49 14.52 6.29 2.55
CA GLU A 49 15.74 6.29 1.74
C GLU A 49 16.53 4.98 1.87
N MET A 50 16.60 4.45 3.09
CA MET A 50 17.28 3.21 3.43
C MET A 50 16.26 2.13 3.74
N LEU A 51 16.30 1.06 2.95
CA LEU A 51 15.45 -0.12 3.09
C LEU A 51 16.19 -1.22 3.85
N THR A 52 15.49 -1.93 4.70
CA THR A 52 15.92 -3.22 5.28
C THR A 52 15.84 -4.34 4.23
N THR A 53 16.38 -5.53 4.54
CA THR A 53 16.25 -6.72 3.68
C THR A 53 14.80 -7.07 3.37
N GLU A 54 13.90 -6.96 4.35
CA GLU A 54 12.47 -7.24 4.15
C GLU A 54 11.84 -6.20 3.21
N GLU A 55 12.08 -4.91 3.45
CA GLU A 55 11.55 -3.84 2.61
C GLU A 55 12.12 -3.89 1.19
N ALA A 56 13.41 -4.21 1.03
CA ALA A 56 14.04 -4.38 -0.28
C ALA A 56 13.45 -5.60 -1.02
N SER A 57 13.18 -6.69 -0.31
CA SER A 57 12.48 -7.86 -0.86
C SER A 57 11.08 -7.49 -1.37
N LYS A 58 10.30 -6.76 -0.57
CA LYS A 58 8.97 -6.24 -0.98
C LYS A 58 9.07 -5.25 -2.15
N TYR A 59 10.08 -4.37 -2.14
CA TYR A 59 10.30 -3.35 -3.16
C TYR A 59 10.66 -3.95 -4.53
N LEU A 60 11.54 -4.95 -4.54
CA LEU A 60 12.03 -5.60 -5.75
C LEU A 60 11.12 -6.75 -6.23
N GLY A 61 10.18 -7.21 -5.40
CA GLY A 61 9.31 -8.34 -5.71
C GLY A 61 10.04 -9.69 -5.77
N ILE A 62 11.16 -9.82 -5.06
CA ILE A 62 11.96 -11.06 -4.97
C ILE A 62 12.05 -11.54 -3.52
N SER A 63 12.33 -12.83 -3.29
CA SER A 63 12.39 -13.36 -1.92
C SER A 63 13.57 -12.81 -1.13
N GLN A 64 13.47 -12.77 0.21
CA GLN A 64 14.60 -12.41 1.07
C GLN A 64 15.80 -13.34 0.85
N SER A 65 15.57 -14.63 0.58
CA SER A 65 16.64 -15.57 0.27
C SER A 65 17.37 -15.23 -1.03
N GLN A 66 16.66 -14.72 -2.05
CA GLN A 66 17.28 -14.20 -3.27
C GLN A 66 18.08 -12.93 -2.98
N ILE A 67 17.56 -12.01 -2.16
CA ILE A 67 18.32 -10.83 -1.70
C ILE A 67 19.61 -11.26 -1.02
N TYR A 68 19.56 -12.21 -0.08
CA TYR A 68 20.75 -12.72 0.60
C TYR A 68 21.76 -13.32 -0.38
N LYS A 69 21.34 -14.15 -1.34
CA LYS A 69 22.22 -14.67 -2.39
C LYS A 69 22.89 -13.54 -3.19
N LEU A 70 22.12 -12.54 -3.60
CA LEU A 70 22.67 -11.37 -4.31
C LEU A 70 23.66 -10.58 -3.45
N THR A 71 23.39 -10.40 -2.16
CA THR A 71 24.31 -9.71 -1.24
C THR A 71 25.61 -10.49 -1.03
N MET A 72 25.51 -11.81 -0.81
CA MET A 72 26.69 -12.69 -0.64
C MET A 72 27.56 -12.70 -1.90
N ASN A 73 26.95 -12.66 -3.07
CA ASN A 73 27.65 -12.62 -4.35
C ASN A 73 28.10 -11.20 -4.76
N MET A 74 27.86 -10.18 -3.93
CA MET A 74 28.17 -8.77 -4.24
C MET A 74 27.48 -8.27 -5.53
N GLN A 75 26.32 -8.84 -5.86
CA GLN A 75 25.58 -8.57 -7.10
C GLN A 75 24.53 -7.46 -6.95
N ILE A 76 24.21 -7.05 -5.73
CA ILE A 76 23.25 -5.99 -5.38
C ILE A 76 23.93 -4.93 -4.51
N PRO A 77 23.76 -3.62 -4.76
CA PRO A 77 24.33 -2.57 -3.93
C PRO A 77 23.71 -2.61 -2.53
N HIS A 78 24.54 -2.64 -1.49
CA HIS A 78 24.10 -2.74 -0.11
C HIS A 78 25.12 -2.16 0.87
N PHE A 79 24.64 -1.84 2.07
CA PHE A 79 25.40 -1.26 3.17
C PHE A 79 25.36 -2.19 4.39
N LYS A 80 26.48 -2.30 5.11
CA LYS A 80 26.61 -3.18 6.28
C LYS A 80 27.26 -2.45 7.47
N PRO A 81 26.67 -1.35 7.99
CA PRO A 81 27.33 -0.44 8.94
C PRO A 81 27.78 -1.09 10.25
N LYS A 82 27.09 -2.14 10.71
CA LYS A 82 27.42 -2.88 11.94
C LYS A 82 27.70 -4.37 11.72
N GLY A 83 27.97 -4.79 10.49
CA GLY A 83 28.33 -6.18 10.17
C GLY A 83 27.20 -7.24 10.30
N LYS A 84 26.11 -6.97 11.04
CA LYS A 84 24.98 -7.90 11.25
C LYS A 84 23.77 -7.59 10.37
N THR A 85 23.43 -6.31 10.22
CA THR A 85 22.26 -5.86 9.47
C THR A 85 22.67 -5.29 8.11
N ILE A 86 21.90 -5.63 7.08
CA ILE A 86 22.07 -5.16 5.71
C ILE A 86 21.01 -4.09 5.43
N TYR A 87 21.44 -2.99 4.82
CA TYR A 87 20.56 -1.92 4.34
C TYR A 87 20.80 -1.65 2.87
N PHE A 88 19.80 -1.08 2.21
CA PHE A 88 19.80 -0.80 0.78
C PHE A 88 19.35 0.64 0.54
N ASN A 89 20.16 1.44 -0.14
CA ASN A 89 19.72 2.76 -0.58
C ASN A 89 18.76 2.61 -1.77
N ARG A 90 17.56 3.20 -1.67
CA ARG A 90 16.52 3.07 -2.69
C ARG A 90 16.96 3.61 -4.06
N GLN A 91 17.70 4.71 -4.09
CA GLN A 91 18.17 5.30 -5.35
C GLN A 91 19.26 4.43 -6.01
N GLU A 92 20.13 3.80 -5.23
CA GLU A 92 21.09 2.82 -5.74
C GLU A 92 20.43 1.57 -6.28
N LEU A 93 19.42 1.04 -5.58
CA LEU A 93 18.63 -0.10 -6.07
C LEU A 93 17.94 0.22 -7.40
N LEU A 94 17.34 1.41 -7.53
CA LEU A 94 16.73 1.85 -8.79
C LEU A 94 17.74 1.97 -9.94
N ARG A 95 18.94 2.48 -9.66
CA ARG A 95 20.03 2.52 -10.65
C ARG A 95 20.48 1.13 -11.04
N TRP A 96 20.62 0.23 -10.06
CA TRP A 96 20.97 -1.17 -10.28
C TRP A 96 19.94 -1.90 -11.15
N MET A 97 18.64 -1.73 -10.90
CA MET A 97 17.57 -2.32 -11.71
C MET A 97 17.65 -1.89 -13.19
N ARG A 98 18.06 -0.63 -13.44
CA ARG A 98 18.16 -0.08 -14.79
C ARG A 98 19.43 -0.50 -15.55
N LYS A 99 20.38 -1.16 -14.89
CA LYS A 99 21.72 -1.43 -15.45
C LYS A 99 21.70 -2.25 -16.75
N ASN A 100 20.72 -3.14 -16.92
CA ASN A 100 20.57 -4.01 -18.09
C ASN A 100 19.32 -3.67 -18.92
N HIS A 101 19.01 -2.37 -19.07
CA HIS A 101 17.88 -1.94 -19.88
C HIS A 101 18.07 -2.35 -21.34
N VAL A 102 17.19 -3.20 -21.86
CA VAL A 102 17.18 -3.63 -23.27
C VAL A 102 16.33 -2.63 -24.06
N VAL A 103 16.96 -1.93 -25.01
CA VAL A 103 16.24 -1.07 -25.95
C VAL A 103 15.74 -1.95 -27.11
N PRO A 104 14.42 -2.00 -27.37
CA PRO A 104 13.90 -2.69 -28.55
C PRO A 104 14.54 -2.12 -29.82
N ALA A 105 15.05 -2.99 -30.69
CA ALA A 105 15.63 -2.55 -31.96
C ALA A 105 14.58 -1.75 -32.76
N LYS A 106 14.89 -0.50 -33.11
CA LYS A 106 14.10 0.23 -34.11
C LYS A 106 14.10 -0.61 -35.39
N GLN A 107 12.91 -0.97 -35.90
CA GLN A 107 12.78 -1.47 -37.27
C GLN A 107 13.44 -0.42 -38.18
N LYS A 108 14.53 -0.80 -38.82
CA LYS A 108 15.10 0.00 -39.91
C LYS A 108 14.07 -0.01 -41.03
N ASN A 109 13.33 1.09 -41.18
CA ASN A 109 12.72 1.40 -42.47
C ASN A 109 13.88 1.80 -43.38
N ASP A 110 14.42 0.81 -44.09
CA ASP A 110 15.28 1.06 -45.25
C ASP A 110 14.42 1.75 -46.31
N LYS A 111 14.93 2.90 -46.77
CA LYS A 111 14.40 3.69 -47.88
C LYS A 111 14.62 2.97 -49.21
#